data_AF-C5IC62-F1
#
_entry.id   AF-C5IC62-F1
#
_cell.length_a   1.000
_cell.length_b   1.000
_cell.length_c   1.000
_cell.angle_alpha   90.00
_cell.angle_beta   90.00
_cell.angle_gamma   90.00
#
_symmetry.space_group_name_H-M   'P 1'
#
loop_
_entity.id
_entity.type
_entity.pdbx_description
1 polymer ?
#
loop_
_entity_poly.entity_id
_entity_poly.type
_entity_poly.pdbx_seq_one_letter_code
_entity_poly.pdbx_strand_id
1 'polypeptide(L)'
;GIVCERCGVEVTESRVRRHRMGFIKLAAPVSHVWYLKGIPSYVAILLDMPLRDVEQIVYFNCYVVLDPGDHKDLTYKQLLTEDEWLEIEDEIYAEDSEIENEPTVGIGAEALKQLLEDIELNETAEQLREDIAASKGQKRAKLTKRLR
;
A
#
# COMPACT_ATOMS: atom_id res chain seq x y z
N GLY A 1 29.65 -27.07 11.76
CA GLY A 1 30.98 -27.10 12.43
C GLY A 1 30.80 -26.79 13.90
N ILE A 2 31.90 -26.69 14.66
CA ILE A 2 31.85 -26.26 16.06
C ILE A 2 31.56 -24.75 16.10
N VAL A 3 30.63 -24.30 16.93
CA VAL A 3 30.32 -22.86 17.12
C VAL A 3 31.06 -22.35 18.35
N CYS A 4 31.77 -21.25 18.22
CA CYS A 4 32.51 -20.65 19.33
C CYS A 4 31.54 -20.04 20.38
N GLU A 5 31.64 -20.46 21.64
CA GLU A 5 30.76 -19.97 22.72
C GLU A 5 30.97 -18.49 23.06
N ARG A 6 32.16 -17.93 22.79
CA ARG A 6 32.47 -16.52 23.12
C ARG A 6 31.94 -15.53 22.08
N CYS A 7 31.99 -15.87 20.80
CA CYS A 7 31.61 -14.96 19.72
C CYS A 7 30.43 -15.44 18.86
N GLY A 8 29.92 -16.66 19.07
CA GLY A 8 28.82 -17.24 18.31
C GLY A 8 29.16 -17.57 16.85
N VAL A 9 30.43 -17.43 16.44
CA VAL A 9 30.86 -17.70 15.06
C VAL A 9 31.06 -19.20 14.87
N GLU A 10 30.44 -19.74 13.83
CA GLU A 10 30.66 -21.10 13.38
C GLU A 10 32.04 -21.24 12.71
N VAL A 11 32.85 -22.21 13.15
CA VAL A 11 34.15 -22.52 12.52
C VAL A 11 33.91 -23.32 11.24
N THR A 12 34.03 -22.65 10.09
CA THR A 12 33.88 -23.22 8.75
C THR A 12 34.89 -22.64 7.77
N GLU A 13 34.92 -23.13 6.52
CA GLU A 13 35.66 -22.49 5.45
C GLU A 13 35.19 -21.04 5.21
N SER A 14 36.13 -20.15 4.89
CA SER A 14 35.83 -18.73 4.62
C SER A 14 34.90 -18.50 3.41
N ARG A 15 34.80 -19.49 2.50
CA ARG A 15 33.96 -19.46 1.30
C ARG A 15 32.48 -19.27 1.61
N VAL A 16 32.01 -19.67 2.80
CA VAL A 16 30.60 -19.51 3.20
C VAL A 16 30.15 -18.04 3.22
N ARG A 17 31.07 -17.09 3.47
CA ARG A 17 30.80 -15.64 3.49
C ARG A 17 30.35 -15.09 2.13
N ARG A 18 30.57 -15.84 1.04
CA ARG A 18 30.14 -15.44 -0.32
C ARG A 18 28.72 -15.90 -0.67
N HIS A 19 28.12 -16.77 0.14
CA HIS A 19 26.84 -17.44 -0.19
C HIS A 19 25.79 -17.24 0.91
N ARG A 20 26.20 -17.09 2.17
CA ARG A 20 25.28 -16.79 3.28
C ARG A 20 24.85 -15.32 3.21
N MET A 21 23.55 -15.09 3.02
CA MET A 21 22.96 -13.75 3.01
C MET A 21 22.58 -13.33 4.42
N GLY A 22 22.73 -12.04 4.71
CA GLY A 22 22.15 -11.39 5.88
C GLY A 22 20.88 -10.65 5.49
N PHE A 23 20.11 -10.21 6.50
CA PHE A 23 18.98 -9.32 6.30
C PHE A 23 18.90 -8.33 7.47
N ILE A 24 18.18 -7.24 7.24
CA ILE A 24 17.89 -6.22 8.25
C ILE A 24 16.38 -6.22 8.46
N LYS A 25 15.94 -6.37 9.71
CA LYS A 25 14.54 -6.17 10.07
C LYS A 25 14.29 -4.68 10.27
N LEU A 26 13.60 -4.06 9.33
CA LEU A 26 13.22 -2.65 9.43
C LEU A 26 12.11 -2.47 10.48
N ALA A 27 12.10 -1.31 11.13
CA ALA A 27 11.06 -0.94 12.10
C ALA A 27 9.74 -0.58 11.43
N ALA A 28 9.81 0.01 10.23
CA ALA A 28 8.66 0.40 9.42
C ALA A 28 8.74 -0.28 8.03
N PRO A 29 7.59 -0.58 7.41
CA PRO A 29 7.55 -1.09 6.04
C PRO A 29 8.05 -0.04 5.05
N VAL A 30 8.63 -0.51 3.93
CA VAL A 30 9.10 0.33 2.82
C VAL A 30 8.71 -0.29 1.49
N SER A 31 8.39 0.54 0.50
CA SER A 31 8.07 0.06 -0.84
C SER A 31 9.34 -0.14 -1.66
N HIS A 32 9.39 -1.21 -2.45
CA HIS A 32 10.50 -1.43 -3.36
C HIS A 32 10.37 -0.55 -4.63
N VAL A 33 11.42 0.23 -4.93
CA VAL A 33 11.40 1.27 -5.97
C VAL A 33 11.01 0.76 -7.36
N TRP A 34 11.38 -0.47 -7.73
CA TRP A 34 11.03 -1.04 -9.04
C TRP A 34 9.52 -1.21 -9.27
N TYR A 35 8.76 -1.50 -8.22
CA TYR A 35 7.30 -1.67 -8.34
C TYR A 35 6.55 -0.35 -8.17
N LEU A 36 7.16 0.63 -7.51
CA LEU A 36 6.63 1.98 -7.35
C LEU A 36 6.92 2.84 -8.58
N LYS A 37 8.19 3.11 -8.88
CA LYS A 37 8.63 4.03 -9.96
C LYS A 37 8.85 3.36 -11.31
N GLY A 38 8.68 2.04 -11.38
CA GLY A 38 8.75 1.31 -12.64
C GLY A 38 7.74 1.87 -13.65
N ILE A 39 8.08 1.81 -14.94
CA ILE A 39 7.14 2.13 -16.02
C ILE A 39 6.80 0.82 -16.73
N PRO A 40 5.57 0.29 -16.58
CA PRO A 40 4.49 0.79 -15.73
C PRO A 40 4.70 0.47 -14.24
N SER A 41 4.02 1.21 -13.36
CA SER A 41 4.03 0.98 -11.92
C SER A 41 3.04 -0.12 -11.57
N TYR A 42 3.55 -1.27 -11.11
CA TYR A 42 2.71 -2.42 -10.77
C TYR A 42 1.79 -2.13 -9.58
N VAL A 43 2.30 -1.42 -8.57
CA VAL A 43 1.54 -1.04 -7.38
C VAL A 43 0.36 -0.14 -7.76
N ALA A 44 0.62 0.91 -8.55
CA ALA A 44 -0.41 1.84 -8.98
C ALA A 44 -1.48 1.16 -9.84
N ILE A 45 -1.06 0.27 -10.75
CA ILE A 45 -1.99 -0.52 -11.57
C ILE A 45 -2.89 -1.40 -10.70
N LEU A 46 -2.31 -2.12 -9.74
CA LEU A 46 -3.05 -3.06 -8.90
C LEU A 46 -4.11 -2.33 -8.05
N LEU A 47 -3.73 -1.20 -7.47
CA LEU A 47 -4.60 -0.35 -6.65
C LEU A 47 -5.63 0.47 -7.45
N ASP A 48 -5.49 0.53 -8.78
CA ASP A 48 -6.21 1.42 -9.70
C ASP A 48 -6.11 2.91 -9.35
N MET A 49 -4.94 3.32 -8.85
CA MET A 49 -4.61 4.70 -8.54
C MET A 49 -3.58 5.23 -9.55
N PRO A 50 -3.55 6.55 -9.82
CA PRO A 50 -2.49 7.11 -10.64
C PRO A 50 -1.16 7.07 -9.86
N LEU A 51 -0.05 6.91 -10.58
CA LEU A 51 1.29 6.81 -9.98
C LEU A 51 1.61 8.00 -9.06
N ARG A 52 1.24 9.21 -9.47
CA ARG A 52 1.50 10.44 -8.71
C ARG A 52 0.93 10.37 -7.30
N ASP A 53 -0.26 9.81 -7.15
CA ASP A 53 -0.98 9.73 -5.88
C ASP A 53 -0.35 8.70 -4.96
N VAL A 54 -0.01 7.52 -5.51
CA VAL A 54 0.75 6.49 -4.76
C VAL A 54 2.10 7.03 -4.30
N GLU A 55 2.77 7.84 -5.12
CA GLU A 55 4.00 8.52 -4.71
C GLU A 55 3.77 9.54 -3.58
N GLN A 56 2.69 10.33 -3.61
CA GLN A 56 2.37 11.25 -2.51
C GLN A 56 2.22 10.50 -1.18
N ILE A 57 1.54 9.36 -1.19
CA ILE A 57 1.33 8.53 0.01
C ILE A 57 2.68 8.00 0.51
N VAL A 58 3.47 7.35 -0.36
CA VAL A 58 4.75 6.74 0.02
C VAL A 58 5.77 7.76 0.51
N TYR A 59 5.76 8.97 -0.04
CA TYR A 59 6.67 10.05 0.35
C TYR A 59 6.14 10.93 1.49
N PHE A 60 5.09 10.51 2.18
CA PHE A 60 4.52 11.21 3.34
C PHE A 60 4.00 12.62 3.04
N ASN A 61 3.50 12.86 1.83
CA ASN A 61 2.91 14.15 1.46
C ASN A 61 1.39 14.19 1.67
N CYS A 62 0.71 13.05 1.51
CA CYS A 62 -0.74 12.95 1.65
C CYS A 62 -1.11 11.67 2.42
N TYR A 63 -2.17 11.75 3.20
CA TYR A 63 -2.85 10.60 3.77
C TYR A 63 -3.73 9.93 2.72
N VAL A 64 -4.04 8.66 2.93
CA VAL A 64 -5.02 7.91 2.16
C VAL A 64 -6.05 7.29 3.10
N VAL A 65 -7.32 7.38 2.73
CA VAL A 65 -8.42 6.76 3.46
C VAL A 65 -8.37 5.24 3.27
N LEU A 66 -8.18 4.51 4.37
CA LEU A 66 -8.16 3.06 4.45
C LEU A 66 -9.55 2.51 4.76
N ASP A 67 -10.27 3.18 5.66
CA ASP A 67 -11.68 2.90 5.97
C ASP A 67 -12.41 4.24 6.17
N PRO A 68 -13.45 4.56 5.38
CA PRO A 68 -14.21 5.78 5.57
C PRO A 68 -15.07 5.80 6.84
N GLY A 69 -15.27 4.66 7.52
CA GLY A 69 -16.16 4.58 8.69
C GLY A 69 -17.58 5.06 8.36
N ASP A 70 -18.17 5.82 9.27
CA ASP A 70 -19.52 6.40 9.09
C ASP A 70 -19.52 7.83 8.51
N HIS A 71 -18.35 8.34 8.09
CA HIS A 71 -18.22 9.69 7.57
C HIS A 71 -18.77 9.81 6.14
N LYS A 72 -19.72 10.72 5.91
CA LYS A 72 -20.45 10.84 4.63
C LYS A 72 -19.58 11.34 3.47
N ASP A 73 -18.61 12.20 3.77
CA ASP A 73 -17.77 12.84 2.74
C ASP A 73 -16.48 12.08 2.43
N LEU A 74 -16.17 11.00 3.16
CA LEU A 74 -14.98 10.19 2.94
C LEU A 74 -15.26 9.01 2.02
N THR A 75 -14.35 8.78 1.09
CA THR A 75 -14.39 7.63 0.20
C THR A 75 -13.11 6.81 0.31
N TYR A 76 -13.25 5.49 0.19
CA TYR A 76 -12.11 4.58 0.20
C TYR A 76 -11.09 4.96 -0.89
N LYS A 77 -9.79 4.99 -0.54
CA LYS A 77 -8.66 5.43 -1.39
C LYS A 77 -8.64 6.93 -1.75
N GLN A 78 -9.47 7.75 -1.13
CA GLN A 78 -9.35 9.20 -1.24
C GLN A 78 -8.04 9.67 -0.63
N LEU A 79 -7.38 10.63 -1.28
CA LEU A 79 -6.24 11.32 -0.71
C LEU A 79 -6.70 12.52 0.08
N LEU A 80 -6.06 12.72 1.23
CA LEU A 80 -6.25 13.87 2.08
C LEU A 80 -4.91 14.55 2.29
N THR A 81 -4.88 15.87 2.15
CA THR A 81 -3.78 16.69 2.63
C THR A 81 -3.79 16.74 4.16
N GLU A 82 -2.70 17.22 4.75
CA GLU A 82 -2.61 17.37 6.21
C GLU A 82 -3.70 18.32 6.74
N ASP A 83 -3.93 19.44 6.07
CA ASP A 83 -4.96 20.41 6.45
C ASP A 83 -6.37 19.81 6.36
N GLU A 84 -6.69 19.11 5.27
CA GLU A 84 -7.99 18.44 5.10
C GLU A 84 -8.22 17.37 6.18
N TRP A 85 -7.17 16.59 6.51
CA TRP A 85 -7.29 15.59 7.56
C TRP A 85 -7.52 16.22 8.94
N LEU A 86 -6.86 17.33 9.25
CA LEU A 86 -7.06 18.05 10.52
C LEU A 86 -8.49 18.60 10.64
N GLU A 87 -9.03 19.17 9.56
CA GLU A 87 -10.42 19.64 9.53
C GLU A 87 -11.41 18.50 9.79
N ILE A 88 -11.21 17.35 9.13
CA ILE A 88 -12.04 16.16 9.32
C ILE A 88 -11.87 15.58 10.74
N GLU A 89 -10.65 15.57 11.27
CA GLU A 89 -10.36 15.10 12.62
C GLU A 89 -11.09 15.97 13.68
N ASP A 90 -11.06 17.29 13.52
CA ASP A 90 -11.78 18.24 14.38
C ASP A 90 -13.31 18.02 14.31
N GLU A 91 -13.86 17.71 13.14
CA GLU A 91 -15.28 17.38 12.97
C GLU A 91 -15.66 16.07 13.65
N ILE A 92 -14.80 15.04 13.57
CA ILE A 92 -15.05 13.73 14.19
C ILE A 92 -15.11 13.84 15.71
N TYR A 93 -14.25 14.66 16.32
CA TYR A 93 -14.16 14.83 17.77
C TYR A 93 -15.02 15.98 18.32
N ALA A 94 -15.83 16.63 17.48
CA ALA A 94 -16.77 17.64 17.93
C ALA A 94 -17.83 17.03 18.88
N GLU A 95 -18.29 17.81 19.87
CA GLU A 95 -19.27 17.34 20.88
C GLU A 95 -20.62 16.90 20.25
N ASP A 96 -20.95 17.40 19.06
CA ASP A 96 -22.16 17.08 18.30
C ASP A 96 -21.96 15.97 17.25
N SER A 97 -20.82 15.26 17.28
CA SER A 97 -20.50 14.19 16.32
C SER A 97 -21.43 12.98 16.48
N GLU A 98 -22.05 12.56 15.38
CA GLU A 98 -22.87 11.34 15.28
C GLU A 98 -22.06 10.12 14.82
N ILE A 99 -20.73 10.21 14.76
CA ILE A 99 -19.86 9.17 14.19
C ILE A 99 -19.60 8.09 15.25
N GLU A 100 -20.13 6.88 15.02
CA GLU A 100 -19.85 5.71 15.88
C GLU A 100 -18.56 4.99 15.46
N ASN A 101 -18.32 4.83 14.16
CA ASN A 101 -17.09 4.25 13.62
C ASN A 101 -16.16 5.33 13.05
N GLU A 102 -15.04 5.53 13.71
CA GLU A 102 -14.01 6.47 13.30
C GLU A 102 -13.37 6.05 11.96
N PRO A 103 -13.18 6.99 11.01
CA PRO A 103 -12.47 6.69 9.78
C PRO A 103 -10.99 6.37 10.07
N THR A 104 -10.47 5.37 9.38
CA THR A 104 -9.07 5.01 9.44
C THR A 104 -8.35 5.61 8.23
N VAL A 105 -7.38 6.48 8.49
CA VAL A 105 -6.46 7.01 7.47
C VAL A 105 -5.04 6.52 7.71
N GLY A 106 -4.28 6.40 6.65
CA GLY A 106 -2.88 5.97 6.74
C GLY A 106 -1.97 6.80 5.84
N ILE A 107 -0.66 6.73 6.12
CA ILE A 107 0.37 7.37 5.30
C ILE A 107 1.57 6.44 5.09
N GLY A 108 2.39 6.73 4.09
CA GLY A 108 3.62 6.01 3.83
C GLY A 108 3.40 4.62 3.21
N ALA A 109 4.46 3.80 3.25
CA ALA A 109 4.41 2.44 2.73
C ALA A 109 3.58 1.48 3.61
N GLU A 110 3.24 1.87 4.83
CA GLU A 110 2.35 1.11 5.71
C GLU A 110 0.91 1.14 5.23
N ALA A 111 0.39 2.33 4.92
CA ALA A 111 -0.92 2.47 4.29
C ALA A 111 -1.02 1.71 2.97
N LEU A 112 0.05 1.78 2.17
CA LEU A 112 0.12 1.02 0.91
C LEU A 112 0.05 -0.49 1.14
N LYS A 113 0.72 -0.99 2.19
CA LYS A 113 0.68 -2.41 2.56
C LYS A 113 -0.74 -2.83 2.92
N GLN A 114 -1.44 -2.05 3.75
CA GLN A 114 -2.82 -2.33 4.14
C GLN A 114 -3.76 -2.33 2.93
N LEU A 115 -3.70 -1.29 2.08
CA LEU A 115 -4.48 -1.23 0.85
C LEU A 115 -4.26 -2.43 -0.09
N LEU A 116 -3.07 -3.03 -0.07
CA LEU A 116 -2.75 -4.21 -0.88
C LEU A 116 -3.23 -5.51 -0.21
N GLU A 117 -3.21 -5.57 1.13
CA GLU A 117 -3.74 -6.70 1.92
C GLU A 117 -5.27 -6.78 1.82
N ASP A 118 -5.95 -5.65 1.66
CA ASP A 118 -7.42 -5.57 1.52
C ASP A 118 -7.93 -6.02 0.13
N ILE A 119 -7.05 -6.28 -0.83
CA ILE A 119 -7.46 -6.67 -2.20
C ILE A 119 -7.72 -8.18 -2.26
N GLU A 120 -8.99 -8.55 -2.39
CA GLU A 120 -9.38 -9.90 -2.80
C GLU A 120 -9.11 -10.13 -4.29
N LEU A 121 -7.99 -10.80 -4.60
CA LEU A 121 -7.48 -10.98 -5.96
C LEU A 121 -8.45 -11.76 -6.86
N ASN A 122 -9.14 -12.76 -6.30
CA ASN A 122 -10.05 -13.60 -7.08
C ASN A 122 -11.29 -12.82 -7.52
N GLU A 123 -11.93 -12.13 -6.57
CA GLU A 123 -13.12 -11.30 -6.83
C GLU A 123 -12.79 -10.15 -7.77
N THR A 124 -11.68 -9.46 -7.52
CA THR A 124 -11.20 -8.37 -8.38
C THR A 124 -10.92 -8.88 -9.79
N ALA A 125 -10.33 -10.06 -9.96
CA ALA A 125 -10.06 -10.63 -11.27
C ALA A 125 -11.35 -11.00 -12.04
N GLU A 126 -12.37 -11.51 -11.35
CA GLU A 126 -13.68 -11.80 -11.95
C GLU A 126 -14.39 -10.52 -12.39
N GLN A 127 -14.47 -9.52 -11.51
CA GLN A 127 -15.03 -8.20 -11.83
C GLN A 127 -14.31 -7.57 -13.04
N LEU A 128 -12.97 -7.62 -13.07
CA LEU A 128 -12.19 -7.11 -14.20
C LEU A 128 -12.50 -7.86 -15.51
N ARG A 129 -12.73 -9.17 -15.48
CA ARG A 129 -13.10 -9.94 -16.69
C ARG A 129 -14.47 -9.52 -17.21
N GLU A 130 -15.43 -9.30 -16.32
CA GLU A 130 -16.77 -8.80 -16.67
C GLU A 130 -16.68 -7.38 -17.26
N ASP A 131 -15.95 -6.49 -16.60
CA ASP A 131 -15.74 -5.11 -17.05
C ASP A 131 -15.02 -5.04 -18.41
N ILE A 132 -14.07 -5.95 -18.67
CA ILE A 132 -13.39 -6.07 -19.96
C ILE A 132 -14.36 -6.52 -21.07
N ALA A 133 -15.32 -7.39 -20.74
CA ALA A 133 -16.33 -7.84 -21.70
C ALA A 133 -17.32 -6.71 -22.03
N ALA A 134 -17.70 -5.89 -21.04
CA ALA A 134 -18.60 -4.74 -21.22
C ALA A 134 -17.92 -3.51 -21.85
N SER A 135 -16.62 -3.33 -21.62
CA SER A 135 -15.87 -2.14 -22.05
C SER A 135 -15.25 -2.27 -23.45
N LYS A 136 -15.14 -1.15 -24.17
CA LYS A 136 -14.48 -1.06 -25.49
C LYS A 136 -13.38 0.01 -25.47
N GLY A 137 -12.45 -0.07 -26.44
CA GLY A 137 -11.41 0.95 -26.65
C GLY A 137 -10.38 1.08 -25.52
N GLN A 138 -10.07 2.32 -25.15
CA GLN A 138 -9.02 2.66 -24.17
C GLN A 138 -9.31 2.11 -22.77
N LYS A 139 -10.57 2.12 -22.33
CA LYS A 139 -10.97 1.58 -21.01
C LYS A 139 -10.66 0.09 -20.91
N ARG A 140 -10.98 -0.68 -21.97
CA ARG A 140 -10.65 -2.11 -22.05
C ARG A 140 -9.14 -2.34 -21.97
N ALA A 141 -8.34 -1.55 -22.69
CA ALA A 141 -6.89 -1.67 -22.65
C ALA A 141 -6.30 -1.40 -21.25
N LYS A 142 -6.85 -0.45 -20.49
CA LYS A 142 -6.46 -0.19 -19.09
C LYS A 142 -6.79 -1.39 -18.19
N LEU A 143 -8.02 -1.90 -18.29
CA LEU A 143 -8.47 -3.05 -17.49
C LEU A 143 -7.69 -4.32 -17.81
N THR A 144 -7.39 -4.60 -19.09
CA THR A 144 -6.55 -5.73 -19.48
C THR A 144 -5.13 -5.63 -18.93
N LYS A 145 -4.56 -4.42 -18.84
CA LYS A 145 -3.25 -4.21 -18.20
C LYS A 145 -3.28 -4.43 -16.70
N ARG A 146 -4.40 -4.18 -16.04
CA ARG A 146 -4.59 -4.42 -14.59
C ARG A 146 -4.81 -5.89 -14.26
N LEU A 147 -5.52 -6.61 -15.13
CA LEU A 147 -5.76 -8.05 -14.96
C LEU A 147 -4.50 -8.91 -15.20
N ARG A 148 -3.56 -8.41 -16.01
CA ARG A 148 -2.34 -9.12 -16.38
C ARG A 148 -1.27 -9.01 -15.29
#